data_AF-A0A7S3QYB2-F1
#
_entry.id   AF-A0A7S3QYB2-F1
#
_cell.length_a   1.000
_cell.length_b   1.000
_cell.length_c   1.000
_cell.angle_alpha   90.00
_cell.angle_beta   90.00
_cell.angle_gamma   90.00
#
_symmetry.space_group_name_H-M   'P 1'
#
loop_
_entity.id
_entity.type
_entity.pdbx_description
1 polymer ?
#
loop_
_entity_poly.entity_id
_entity_poly.type
_entity_poly.pdbx_seq_one_letter_code
_entity_poly.pdbx_strand_id
1 'polypeptide(L)'
;QKAHTEHLFKCPAATPCFFCAPCVTWTCDFLSKKGQPIHGHLLECPAATPFVSSVLFCAPFVPCHRAPEPTDIKFENLQVMAPERVFRRTITLLLKVLLIAAGFTAVSMAPAIRRSLGATTSKPDEEACDDACDWKTPGGDLQLPSEKRDVYKSCFEDGIDPDTGLACGDERICYECFCKTALQQSMYEERSYCNRFQNVLLVATAAQALSVVVIVTVNLTVKLLIQWLSRLEKHHTRSKETRSITWALFTTQVLNFAVSIVVANAYLPRAQVRCLGQARHILVSPCRQACFVQAYIWASPPV
;
A
#
# COMPACT_ATOMS: atom_id res chain seq x y z
N GLN A 1 33.82 -5.42 38.54
CA GLN A 1 34.28 -6.39 37.53
C GLN A 1 34.03 -7.81 38.03
N LYS A 2 33.37 -8.67 37.25
CA LYS A 2 33.37 -10.13 37.41
C LYS A 2 33.53 -10.73 36.02
N ALA A 3 34.66 -11.38 35.77
CA ALA A 3 34.90 -12.04 34.48
C ALA A 3 34.10 -13.34 34.42
N HIS A 4 33.18 -13.43 33.46
CA HIS A 4 32.54 -14.70 33.10
C HIS A 4 33.31 -15.30 31.93
N THR A 5 34.00 -16.42 32.20
CA THR A 5 34.71 -17.19 31.18
C THR A 5 33.68 -18.01 30.38
N GLU A 6 33.30 -17.54 29.20
CA GLU A 6 32.46 -18.31 28.28
C GLU A 6 33.31 -19.24 27.42
N HIS A 7 33.10 -20.54 27.55
CA HIS A 7 33.71 -21.54 26.68
C HIS A 7 32.89 -21.66 25.39
N LEU A 8 33.28 -20.91 24.36
CA LEU A 8 32.72 -20.98 23.02
C LEU A 8 33.14 -22.28 22.31
N PHE A 9 32.27 -23.29 22.35
CA PHE A 9 32.41 -24.47 21.48
C PHE A 9 32.06 -24.11 20.04
N LYS A 10 33.08 -24.10 19.17
CA LYS A 10 32.98 -23.77 17.75
C LYS A 10 32.83 -25.06 16.94
N CYS A 11 31.60 -25.48 16.66
CA CYS A 11 31.37 -26.62 15.78
C CYS A 11 31.99 -26.34 14.39
N PRO A 12 32.80 -27.26 13.82
CA PRO A 12 33.29 -27.12 12.46
C PRO A 12 32.13 -27.13 11.45
N ALA A 13 32.36 -26.55 10.27
CA ALA A 13 31.33 -26.43 9.24
C ALA A 13 30.85 -27.81 8.76
N ALA A 14 29.55 -27.96 8.57
CA ALA A 14 28.94 -29.22 8.19
C ALA A 14 29.31 -29.61 6.74
N THR A 15 29.99 -30.75 6.59
CA THR A 15 30.04 -31.53 5.35
C THR A 15 28.83 -32.47 5.28
N PRO A 16 28.32 -32.80 4.07
CA PRO A 16 27.21 -33.74 3.92
C PRO A 16 27.64 -35.18 4.24
N CYS A 17 26.87 -35.89 5.06
CA CYS A 17 27.20 -37.23 5.55
C CYS A 17 26.67 -38.35 4.64
N PHE A 18 27.52 -39.36 4.39
CA PHE A 18 27.19 -40.65 3.76
C PHE A 18 28.02 -41.75 4.47
N PHE A 19 27.36 -42.76 5.05
CA PHE A 19 27.90 -44.05 5.59
C PHE A 19 29.00 -44.04 6.70
N CYS A 20 28.78 -44.67 7.88
CA CYS A 20 29.83 -45.21 8.77
C CYS A 20 30.09 -46.71 8.57
N ALA A 21 31.03 -47.22 9.38
CA ALA A 21 30.84 -48.42 10.21
C ALA A 21 31.48 -48.16 11.63
N PRO A 22 32.03 -49.13 12.41
CA PRO A 22 31.86 -49.19 13.88
C PRO A 22 32.77 -48.28 14.75
N CYS A 23 32.40 -48.19 16.04
CA CYS A 23 32.97 -47.27 17.03
C CYS A 23 34.20 -47.82 17.79
N VAL A 24 35.18 -46.94 18.06
CA VAL A 24 36.24 -47.12 19.05
C VAL A 24 35.88 -46.31 20.30
N THR A 25 35.90 -46.94 21.48
CA THR A 25 35.55 -46.29 22.75
C THR A 25 36.72 -45.46 23.29
N TRP A 26 36.49 -44.18 23.56
CA TRP A 26 37.35 -43.33 24.38
C TRP A 26 36.54 -42.71 25.52
N THR A 27 37.08 -42.78 26.73
CA THR A 27 36.49 -42.18 27.94
C THR A 27 37.14 -40.83 28.21
N CYS A 28 36.33 -39.76 28.27
CA CYS A 28 36.78 -38.42 28.69
C CYS A 28 35.99 -37.98 29.94
N ASP A 29 36.70 -37.73 31.03
CA ASP A 29 36.11 -37.25 32.28
C ASP A 29 35.83 -35.74 32.24
N PHE A 30 34.62 -35.35 32.66
CA PHE A 30 34.25 -33.95 32.85
C PHE A 30 34.11 -33.61 34.34
N LEU A 31 34.95 -32.70 34.82
CA LEU A 31 34.86 -32.17 36.19
C LEU A 31 33.78 -31.10 36.32
N SER A 32 32.69 -31.47 37.01
CA SER A 32 31.63 -30.54 37.42
C SER A 32 32.11 -29.59 38.54
N LYS A 33 31.68 -28.31 38.48
CA LYS A 33 32.03 -27.23 39.43
C LYS A 33 31.55 -27.42 40.88
N LYS A 34 31.03 -28.60 41.23
CA LYS A 34 30.68 -29.03 42.61
C LYS A 34 31.29 -30.37 43.05
N GLY A 35 32.23 -30.93 42.29
CA GLY A 35 33.02 -32.08 42.75
C GLY A 35 32.23 -33.39 42.93
N GLN A 36 31.09 -33.55 42.25
CA GLN A 36 30.36 -34.82 42.16
C GLN A 36 30.27 -35.26 40.69
N PRO A 37 30.62 -36.50 40.37
CA PRO A 37 30.47 -37.04 39.01
C PRO A 37 28.99 -37.27 38.72
N ILE A 38 28.48 -36.59 37.70
CA ILE A 38 27.13 -36.81 37.18
C ILE A 38 27.31 -37.59 35.87
N HIS A 39 27.02 -38.88 35.88
CA HIS A 39 26.98 -39.71 34.67
C HIS A 39 25.75 -39.38 33.81
N GLY A 40 25.80 -38.23 33.14
CA GLY A 40 24.85 -37.88 32.09
C GLY A 40 25.33 -38.43 30.75
N HIS A 41 24.66 -39.44 30.22
CA HIS A 41 24.91 -39.93 28.87
C HIS A 41 24.43 -38.91 27.83
N LEU A 42 25.33 -38.03 27.40
CA LEU A 42 25.15 -37.18 26.22
C LEU A 42 25.37 -38.04 24.96
N LEU A 43 24.27 -38.35 24.28
CA LEU A 43 24.27 -38.98 22.96
C LEU A 43 24.66 -37.94 21.90
N GLU A 44 25.96 -37.83 21.62
CA GLU A 44 26.41 -37.28 20.34
C GLU A 44 26.19 -38.33 19.24
N CYS A 45 25.56 -37.92 18.13
CA CYS A 45 25.33 -38.79 16.98
C CYS A 45 26.51 -38.74 16.00
N PRO A 46 27.34 -39.81 15.88
CA PRO A 46 28.29 -39.93 14.78
C PRO A 46 27.55 -40.22 13.45
N ALA A 47 28.23 -39.93 12.34
CA ALA A 47 27.64 -39.77 11.01
C ALA A 47 27.26 -41.08 10.26
N ALA A 48 26.15 -41.71 10.68
CA ALA A 48 25.23 -42.58 9.89
C ALA A 48 25.70 -43.88 9.17
N THR A 49 25.30 -45.07 9.69
CA THR A 49 25.11 -46.43 9.07
C THR A 49 26.12 -47.56 9.40
N PRO A 50 25.84 -48.84 9.04
CA PRO A 50 24.55 -49.54 8.92
C PRO A 50 24.40 -50.70 9.95
N PHE A 51 23.17 -51.24 10.09
CA PHE A 51 22.82 -52.46 10.84
C PHE A 51 23.28 -52.57 12.31
N VAL A 52 22.37 -52.27 13.24
CA VAL A 52 21.61 -53.29 14.02
C VAL A 52 20.25 -52.66 14.41
N SER A 53 19.19 -53.46 14.42
CA SER A 53 17.83 -53.05 14.81
C SER A 53 17.73 -52.63 16.28
N SER A 54 17.98 -51.36 16.56
CA SER A 54 17.57 -50.70 17.80
C SER A 54 16.38 -49.78 17.49
N VAL A 55 15.29 -49.93 18.25
CA VAL A 55 14.06 -49.13 18.08
C VAL A 55 14.32 -47.71 18.57
N LEU A 56 14.93 -46.91 17.70
CA LEU A 56 15.11 -45.48 17.92
C LEU A 56 13.75 -44.81 17.79
N PHE A 57 13.11 -44.54 18.93
CA PHE A 57 11.94 -43.65 19.02
C PHE A 57 12.34 -42.20 18.73
N CYS A 58 12.81 -41.94 17.51
CA CYS A 58 12.72 -40.63 16.90
C CYS A 58 11.23 -40.32 16.72
N ALA A 59 10.65 -39.57 17.66
CA ALA A 59 9.35 -38.96 17.47
C ALA A 59 9.39 -38.16 16.15
N PRO A 60 8.69 -38.57 15.08
CA PRO A 60 9.22 -38.42 13.71
C PRO A 60 9.23 -37.00 13.13
N PHE A 61 8.82 -35.99 13.89
CA PHE A 61 8.62 -34.62 13.40
C PHE A 61 9.06 -33.52 14.40
N VAL A 62 10.19 -33.69 15.09
CA VAL A 62 10.87 -32.56 15.76
C VAL A 62 11.98 -32.02 14.84
N PRO A 63 11.74 -30.95 14.06
CA PRO A 63 12.75 -30.40 13.18
C PRO A 63 13.87 -29.73 13.98
N CYS A 64 15.04 -30.38 14.04
CA CYS A 64 16.24 -29.80 14.62
C CYS A 64 16.68 -28.58 13.80
N HIS A 65 16.97 -27.47 14.47
CA HIS A 65 17.47 -26.24 13.87
C HIS A 65 18.71 -25.79 14.65
N ARG A 66 19.69 -25.20 13.96
CA ARG A 66 20.89 -24.64 14.61
C ARG A 66 20.47 -23.61 15.66
N ALA A 67 20.99 -23.76 16.88
CA ALA A 67 20.75 -22.79 17.94
C ALA A 67 21.27 -21.40 17.53
N PRO A 68 20.48 -20.33 17.72
CA PRO A 68 20.95 -18.96 17.54
C PRO A 68 21.89 -18.55 18.68
N GLU A 69 22.55 -17.40 18.54
CA GLU A 69 23.35 -16.80 19.61
C GLU A 69 22.49 -16.48 20.84
N PRO A 70 23.02 -16.61 22.07
CA PRO A 70 22.25 -16.45 23.30
C PRO A 70 21.65 -15.05 23.47
N THR A 71 22.27 -14.04 22.85
CA THR A 71 21.82 -12.63 22.80
C THR A 71 20.61 -12.40 21.88
N ASP A 72 20.37 -13.29 20.90
CA ASP A 72 19.24 -13.23 19.96
C ASP A 72 17.97 -13.87 20.55
N ILE A 73 18.10 -14.73 21.57
CA ILE A 73 16.99 -15.52 22.14
C ILE A 73 16.07 -14.67 23.04
N LYS A 74 14.76 -14.77 22.82
CA LYS A 74 13.72 -14.23 23.71
C LYS A 74 13.17 -15.31 24.65
N PHE A 75 13.78 -15.45 25.83
CA PHE A 75 13.44 -16.50 26.79
C PHE A 75 11.96 -16.53 27.21
N GLU A 76 11.31 -15.36 27.30
CA GLU A 76 9.88 -15.18 27.57
C GLU A 76 8.93 -15.90 26.59
N ASN A 77 9.37 -16.19 25.36
CA ASN A 77 8.54 -16.77 24.31
C ASN A 77 8.67 -18.30 24.18
N LEU A 78 9.69 -18.92 24.82
CA LEU A 78 9.91 -20.37 24.70
C LEU A 78 8.76 -21.21 25.29
N GLN A 79 8.04 -20.69 26.27
CA GLN A 79 6.95 -21.39 26.96
C GLN A 79 5.68 -21.60 26.11
N VAL A 80 5.54 -20.88 24.99
CA VAL A 80 4.32 -20.94 24.16
C VAL A 80 4.30 -22.21 23.32
N MET A 81 3.23 -22.99 23.38
CA MET A 81 3.10 -24.23 22.60
C MET A 81 2.98 -23.97 21.09
N ALA A 82 3.36 -24.97 20.28
CA ALA A 82 3.34 -24.87 18.82
C ALA A 82 1.95 -24.53 18.20
N PRO A 83 0.83 -25.19 18.56
CA PRO A 83 -0.48 -24.87 17.97
C PRO A 83 -0.95 -23.45 18.31
N GLU A 84 -0.67 -22.96 19.53
CA GLU A 84 -1.01 -21.60 19.93
C GLU A 84 -0.25 -20.55 19.07
N ARG A 85 1.03 -20.82 18.74
CA ARG A 85 1.80 -19.98 17.81
C ARG A 85 1.22 -19.97 16.40
N VAL A 86 0.75 -21.12 15.91
CA VAL A 86 0.09 -21.21 14.59
C VAL A 86 -1.19 -20.37 14.59
N PHE A 87 -2.06 -20.56 15.60
CA PHE A 87 -3.31 -19.79 15.73
C PHE A 87 -3.07 -18.27 15.81
N ARG A 88 -2.15 -17.82 16.65
CA ARG A 88 -1.74 -16.41 16.75
C ARG A 88 -1.26 -15.86 15.40
N ARG A 89 -0.43 -16.62 14.68
CA ARG A 89 0.10 -16.24 13.36
C ARG A 89 -1.00 -16.17 12.29
N THR A 90 -1.98 -17.07 12.32
CA THR A 90 -3.12 -17.03 11.39
C THR A 90 -3.99 -15.79 11.65
N ILE A 91 -4.28 -15.47 12.92
CA ILE A 91 -5.03 -14.26 13.28
C ILE A 91 -4.28 -12.98 12.88
N THR A 92 -2.99 -12.87 13.20
CA THR A 92 -2.22 -11.67 12.82
C THR A 92 -2.06 -11.53 11.31
N LEU A 93 -1.97 -12.64 10.57
CA LEU A 93 -1.99 -12.63 9.11
C LEU A 93 -3.34 -12.13 8.56
N LEU A 94 -4.46 -12.65 9.04
CA LEU A 94 -5.80 -12.21 8.63
C LEU A 94 -6.01 -10.72 8.93
N LEU A 95 -5.62 -10.24 10.12
CA LEU A 95 -5.69 -8.82 10.48
C LEU A 95 -4.81 -7.95 9.58
N LYS A 96 -3.60 -8.41 9.21
CA LYS A 96 -2.74 -7.70 8.24
C LYS A 96 -3.39 -7.62 6.85
N VAL A 97 -4.00 -8.70 6.37
CA VAL A 97 -4.69 -8.74 5.07
C VAL A 97 -5.92 -7.81 5.06
N LEU A 98 -6.75 -7.84 6.10
CA LEU A 98 -7.89 -6.92 6.25
C LEU A 98 -7.45 -5.46 6.30
N LEU A 99 -6.36 -5.16 7.01
CA LEU A 99 -5.79 -3.82 7.11
C LEU A 99 -5.22 -3.32 5.77
N ILE A 100 -4.59 -4.19 4.97
CA ILE A 100 -4.16 -3.88 3.60
C ILE A 100 -5.38 -3.61 2.71
N ALA A 101 -6.41 -4.45 2.78
CA ALA A 101 -7.64 -4.28 2.01
C ALA A 101 -8.35 -2.94 2.36
N ALA A 102 -8.44 -2.59 3.63
CA ALA A 102 -9.00 -1.32 4.09
C ALA A 102 -8.15 -0.10 3.65
N GLY A 103 -6.82 -0.23 3.65
CA GLY A 103 -5.94 0.80 3.10
C GLY A 103 -6.17 0.99 1.59
N PHE A 104 -6.27 -0.12 0.85
CA PHE A 104 -6.51 -0.11 -0.59
C PHE A 104 -7.86 0.51 -0.97
N THR A 105 -8.95 0.20 -0.25
CA THR A 105 -10.27 0.79 -0.51
C THR A 105 -10.29 2.29 -0.22
N ALA A 106 -9.67 2.73 0.89
CA ALA A 106 -9.54 4.15 1.22
C ALA A 106 -8.79 4.94 0.12
N VAL A 107 -7.67 4.41 -0.37
CA VAL A 107 -6.89 5.06 -1.45
C VAL A 107 -7.66 5.06 -2.77
N SER A 108 -8.37 3.97 -3.09
CA SER A 108 -9.19 3.85 -4.31
C SER A 108 -10.43 4.74 -4.31
N MET A 109 -10.96 5.08 -3.12
CA MET A 109 -12.10 6.01 -2.97
C MET A 109 -11.70 7.48 -3.18
N ALA A 110 -10.45 7.88 -2.91
CA ALA A 110 -10.03 9.28 -3.05
C ALA A 110 -10.19 9.85 -4.48
N PRO A 111 -9.80 9.14 -5.57
CA PRO A 111 -10.13 9.55 -6.94
C PRO A 111 -11.65 9.60 -7.23
N ALA A 112 -12.46 8.75 -6.59
CA ALA A 112 -13.92 8.78 -6.77
C ALA A 112 -14.53 10.05 -6.17
N ILE A 113 -14.10 10.46 -4.97
CA ILE A 113 -14.53 11.71 -4.32
C ILE A 113 -14.12 12.93 -5.16
N ARG A 114 -12.89 12.95 -5.70
CA ARG A 114 -12.47 14.02 -6.64
C ARG A 114 -13.40 14.13 -7.85
N ARG A 115 -13.85 12.99 -8.40
CA ARG A 115 -14.79 12.98 -9.55
C ARG A 115 -16.20 13.42 -9.18
N SER A 116 -16.71 13.11 -7.98
CA SER A 116 -18.02 13.63 -7.56
C SER A 116 -18.00 15.15 -7.35
N LEU A 117 -16.90 15.69 -6.80
CA LEU A 117 -16.70 17.14 -6.67
C LEU A 117 -16.52 17.82 -8.04
N GLY A 118 -15.80 17.17 -8.97
CA GLY A 118 -15.65 17.64 -10.34
C GLY A 118 -16.92 17.54 -11.20
N ALA A 119 -17.83 16.59 -10.90
CA ALA A 119 -19.09 16.43 -11.64
C ALA A 119 -20.09 17.57 -11.39
N THR A 120 -20.04 18.19 -10.21
CA THR A 120 -20.80 19.43 -9.92
C THR A 120 -20.21 20.67 -10.59
N THR A 121 -18.98 20.59 -11.10
CA THR A 121 -18.38 21.62 -11.96
C THR A 121 -18.36 21.10 -13.39
N SER A 122 -19.53 21.02 -14.03
CA SER A 122 -19.63 20.75 -15.47
C SER A 122 -18.63 21.63 -16.22
N LYS A 123 -17.59 21.02 -16.82
CA LYS A 123 -16.76 21.73 -17.80
C LYS A 123 -17.70 21.96 -19.00
N PRO A 124 -17.91 23.21 -19.47
CA PRO A 124 -18.49 23.40 -20.79
C PRO A 124 -17.69 22.59 -21.81
N ASP A 125 -18.36 22.05 -22.83
CA ASP A 125 -17.71 21.21 -23.83
C ASP A 125 -16.56 22.00 -24.47
N GLU A 126 -15.37 21.40 -24.52
CA GLU A 126 -14.14 22.10 -24.89
C GLU A 126 -14.15 22.57 -26.35
N GLU A 127 -14.88 21.84 -27.20
CA GLU A 127 -15.20 22.22 -28.58
C GLU A 127 -16.09 23.48 -28.62
N ALA A 128 -17.15 23.55 -27.81
CA ALA A 128 -17.98 24.76 -27.70
C ALA A 128 -17.24 25.97 -27.10
N CYS A 129 -16.27 25.73 -26.20
CA CYS A 129 -15.37 26.77 -25.70
C CYS A 129 -14.41 27.32 -26.77
N ASP A 130 -14.03 26.48 -27.74
CA ASP A 130 -13.07 26.84 -28.79
C ASP A 130 -13.77 27.47 -30.00
N ASP A 131 -14.99 27.02 -30.33
CA ASP A 131 -15.80 27.55 -31.43
C ASP A 131 -16.42 28.93 -31.11
N ALA A 132 -16.86 29.15 -29.87
CA ALA A 132 -17.61 30.37 -29.50
C ALA A 132 -16.73 31.57 -29.09
N CYS A 133 -15.42 31.37 -28.89
CA CYS A 133 -14.61 32.30 -28.11
C CYS A 133 -13.18 32.48 -28.66
N ASP A 134 -12.76 33.73 -28.83
CA ASP A 134 -11.43 34.09 -29.36
C ASP A 134 -10.44 34.40 -28.21
N TRP A 135 -9.87 33.34 -27.63
CA TRP A 135 -8.94 33.40 -26.48
C TRP A 135 -7.68 32.56 -26.64
N LYS A 136 -7.53 31.87 -27.78
CA LYS A 136 -6.33 31.11 -28.16
C LYS A 136 -5.68 31.78 -29.36
N THR A 137 -4.38 32.02 -29.29
CA THR A 137 -3.62 32.42 -30.49
C THR A 137 -3.59 31.25 -31.49
N PRO A 138 -3.23 31.49 -32.77
CA PRO A 138 -2.98 30.41 -33.74
C PRO A 138 -1.88 29.41 -33.32
N GLY A 139 -1.06 29.74 -32.30
CA GLY A 139 -0.09 28.82 -31.68
C GLY A 139 -0.67 27.94 -30.58
N GLY A 140 -1.92 28.16 -30.16
CA GLY A 140 -2.57 27.48 -29.04
C GLY A 140 -2.29 28.10 -27.66
N ASP A 141 -1.52 29.19 -27.60
CA ASP A 141 -1.27 29.93 -26.35
C ASP A 141 -2.53 30.67 -25.90
N LEU A 142 -2.83 30.64 -24.60
CA LEU A 142 -3.90 31.49 -24.04
C LEU A 142 -3.47 32.95 -24.05
N GLN A 143 -4.13 33.75 -24.88
CA GLN A 143 -4.03 35.21 -24.83
C GLN A 143 -5.42 35.79 -25.03
N LEU A 144 -5.94 36.44 -23.98
CA LEU A 144 -7.20 37.17 -24.05
C LEU A 144 -6.91 38.67 -24.22
N PRO A 145 -7.21 39.28 -25.38
CA PRO A 145 -7.01 40.71 -25.63
C PRO A 145 -7.71 41.57 -24.58
N SER A 146 -7.13 42.71 -24.22
CA SER A 146 -7.69 43.58 -23.17
C SER A 146 -9.12 44.04 -23.47
N GLU A 147 -9.42 44.30 -24.73
CA GLU A 147 -10.75 44.70 -25.24
C GLU A 147 -11.82 43.62 -24.97
N LYS A 148 -11.51 42.34 -25.20
CA LYS A 148 -12.46 41.23 -24.97
C LYS A 148 -12.64 40.84 -23.49
N ARG A 149 -11.78 41.32 -22.58
CA ARG A 149 -11.89 41.01 -21.14
C ARG A 149 -13.13 41.64 -20.51
N ASP A 150 -13.37 42.91 -20.79
CA ASP A 150 -14.50 43.61 -20.17
C ASP A 150 -15.83 43.10 -20.73
N VAL A 151 -15.91 42.84 -22.05
CA VAL A 151 -17.06 42.20 -22.71
C VAL A 151 -17.37 40.82 -22.14
N TYR A 152 -16.41 39.89 -22.12
CA TYR A 152 -16.67 38.53 -21.61
C TYR A 152 -17.06 38.53 -20.13
N LYS A 153 -16.50 39.45 -19.33
CA LYS A 153 -16.85 39.57 -17.92
C LYS A 153 -18.27 40.12 -17.72
N SER A 154 -18.65 41.23 -18.37
CA SER A 154 -20.01 41.77 -18.23
C SER A 154 -21.06 40.82 -18.82
N CYS A 155 -20.75 40.14 -19.93
CA CYS A 155 -21.62 39.10 -20.48
C CYS A 155 -21.86 37.93 -19.52
N PHE A 156 -20.91 37.61 -18.65
CA PHE A 156 -21.09 36.59 -17.62
C PHE A 156 -21.85 37.11 -16.39
N GLU A 157 -21.55 38.33 -15.94
CA GLU A 157 -22.10 38.90 -14.70
C GLU A 157 -23.50 39.51 -14.89
N ASP A 158 -23.66 40.36 -15.91
CA ASP A 158 -24.89 41.13 -16.20
C ASP A 158 -25.69 40.56 -17.39
N GLY A 159 -25.03 39.80 -18.28
CA GLY A 159 -25.66 39.26 -19.50
C GLY A 159 -25.80 40.27 -20.64
N ILE A 160 -25.13 41.42 -20.54
CA ILE A 160 -25.20 42.53 -21.49
C ILE A 160 -23.78 42.91 -21.95
N ASP A 161 -23.65 43.12 -23.26
CA ASP A 161 -22.45 43.61 -23.93
C ASP A 161 -22.29 45.11 -23.63
N PRO A 162 -21.11 45.57 -23.14
CA PRO A 162 -20.92 46.95 -22.69
C PRO A 162 -20.82 47.95 -23.85
N ASP A 163 -20.47 47.47 -25.05
CA ASP A 163 -20.27 48.29 -26.24
C ASP A 163 -21.57 48.44 -27.04
N THR A 164 -22.36 47.36 -27.15
CA THR A 164 -23.63 47.36 -27.92
C THR A 164 -24.87 47.56 -27.06
N GLY A 165 -24.82 47.28 -25.75
CA GLY A 165 -25.99 47.29 -24.86
C GLY A 165 -27.01 46.17 -25.15
N LEU A 166 -26.64 45.18 -25.97
CA LEU A 166 -27.50 44.04 -26.33
C LEU A 166 -27.24 42.84 -25.41
N ALA A 167 -28.19 41.91 -25.39
CA ALA A 167 -28.04 40.66 -24.65
C ALA A 167 -26.94 39.79 -25.26
N CYS A 168 -26.01 39.32 -24.44
CA CYS A 168 -24.91 38.48 -24.90
C CYS A 168 -25.42 37.12 -25.39
N GLY A 169 -24.96 36.72 -26.57
CA GLY A 169 -25.16 35.38 -27.12
C GLY A 169 -24.22 34.36 -26.47
N ASP A 170 -23.58 33.54 -27.30
CA ASP A 170 -22.71 32.45 -26.86
C ASP A 170 -21.44 32.95 -26.11
N GLU A 171 -21.08 34.22 -26.27
CA GLU A 171 -19.96 34.87 -25.55
C GLU A 171 -20.05 34.75 -24.02
N ARG A 172 -21.24 34.53 -23.46
CA ARG A 172 -21.46 34.30 -22.02
C ARG A 172 -20.66 33.10 -21.48
N ILE A 173 -20.35 32.11 -22.32
CA ILE A 173 -19.62 30.90 -21.94
C ILE A 173 -18.09 31.17 -21.88
N CYS A 174 -17.60 32.19 -22.60
CA CYS A 174 -16.17 32.44 -22.80
C CYS A 174 -15.41 32.78 -21.53
N TYR A 175 -15.99 33.58 -20.63
CA TYR A 175 -15.37 33.90 -19.34
C TYR A 175 -15.14 32.63 -18.49
N GLU A 176 -16.09 31.70 -18.48
CA GLU A 176 -15.97 30.44 -17.74
C GLU A 176 -14.94 29.50 -18.38
N CYS A 177 -14.93 29.37 -19.71
CA CYS A 177 -13.94 28.58 -20.46
C CYS A 177 -12.51 29.09 -20.25
N PHE A 178 -12.29 30.40 -20.44
CA PHE A 178 -10.99 31.02 -20.25
C PHE A 178 -10.51 30.85 -18.80
N CYS A 179 -11.33 31.22 -17.82
CA CYS A 179 -10.92 31.15 -16.42
C CYS A 179 -10.68 29.72 -15.93
N LYS A 180 -11.46 28.73 -16.38
CA LYS A 180 -11.17 27.31 -16.07
C LYS A 180 -9.83 26.87 -16.66
N THR A 181 -9.51 27.29 -17.89
CA THR A 181 -8.31 26.85 -18.59
C THR A 181 -7.05 27.56 -18.09
N ALA A 182 -7.08 28.89 -17.93
CA ALA A 182 -5.96 29.67 -17.39
C ALA A 182 -5.57 29.23 -15.96
N LEU A 183 -6.56 28.95 -15.11
CA LEU A 183 -6.32 28.42 -13.75
C LEU A 183 -5.80 26.97 -13.76
N GLN A 184 -6.16 26.15 -14.75
CA GLN A 184 -5.58 24.80 -14.94
C GLN A 184 -4.13 24.85 -15.41
N GLN A 185 -3.76 25.82 -16.25
CA GLN A 185 -2.38 26.04 -16.69
C GLN A 185 -1.50 26.81 -15.68
N SER A 186 -2.03 27.12 -14.48
CA SER A 186 -1.32 27.85 -13.43
C SER A 186 -0.87 29.28 -13.81
N MET A 187 -1.63 29.95 -14.70
CA MET A 187 -1.38 31.35 -15.06
C MET A 187 -1.81 32.29 -13.91
N TYR A 188 -0.89 32.56 -12.98
CA TYR A 188 -1.20 33.32 -11.76
C TYR A 188 -1.55 34.80 -12.00
N GLU A 189 -1.13 35.38 -13.12
CA GLU A 189 -1.43 36.78 -13.48
C GLU A 189 -2.93 36.99 -13.75
N GLU A 190 -3.60 36.00 -14.34
CA GLU A 190 -5.04 35.99 -14.63
C GLU A 190 -5.94 35.82 -13.39
N ARG A 191 -5.33 35.63 -12.21
CA ARG A 191 -6.04 35.32 -10.98
C ARG A 191 -6.94 36.47 -10.50
N SER A 192 -6.57 37.72 -10.79
CA SER A 192 -7.37 38.91 -10.45
C SER A 192 -8.66 39.00 -11.27
N TYR A 193 -8.57 38.70 -12.57
CA TYR A 193 -9.69 38.62 -13.49
C TYR A 193 -10.63 37.47 -13.11
N CYS A 194 -10.09 36.26 -12.90
CA CYS A 194 -10.85 35.05 -12.59
C CYS A 194 -11.25 34.90 -11.10
N ASN A 195 -11.49 36.00 -10.38
CA ASN A 195 -11.68 36.00 -8.93
C ASN A 195 -12.81 35.05 -8.45
N ARG A 196 -13.92 35.00 -9.18
CA ARG A 196 -15.12 34.20 -8.89
C ARG A 196 -14.87 32.69 -8.94
N PHE A 197 -13.93 32.25 -9.77
CA PHE A 197 -13.54 30.85 -9.90
C PHE A 197 -12.40 30.41 -8.97
N GLN A 198 -11.76 31.35 -8.23
CA GLN A 198 -10.68 31.00 -7.29
C GLN A 198 -11.11 29.97 -6.23
N ASN A 199 -12.36 30.04 -5.75
CA ASN A 199 -12.90 29.08 -4.78
C ASN A 199 -12.92 27.65 -5.34
N VAL A 200 -13.20 27.48 -6.64
CA VAL A 200 -13.21 26.17 -7.31
C VAL A 200 -11.78 25.60 -7.40
N LEU A 201 -10.81 26.44 -7.79
CA LEU A 201 -9.39 26.03 -7.80
C LEU A 201 -8.89 25.68 -6.40
N LEU A 202 -9.26 26.48 -5.38
CA LEU A 202 -8.89 26.22 -3.99
C LEU A 202 -9.47 24.88 -3.50
N VAL A 203 -10.73 24.58 -3.80
CA VAL A 203 -11.33 23.28 -3.44
C VAL A 203 -10.68 22.12 -4.21
N ALA A 204 -10.37 22.27 -5.49
CA ALA A 204 -9.71 21.24 -6.29
C ALA A 204 -8.29 20.93 -5.78
N THR A 205 -7.49 21.97 -5.52
CA THR A 205 -6.13 21.85 -4.97
C THR A 205 -6.15 21.32 -3.53
N ALA A 206 -7.08 21.78 -2.69
CA ALA A 206 -7.27 21.25 -1.34
C ALA A 206 -7.68 19.77 -1.36
N ALA A 207 -8.56 19.34 -2.27
CA ALA A 207 -8.94 17.93 -2.44
C ALA A 207 -7.75 17.07 -2.92
N GLN A 208 -6.86 17.63 -3.75
CA GLN A 208 -5.61 16.97 -4.12
C GLN A 208 -4.68 16.82 -2.91
N ALA A 209 -4.42 17.90 -2.16
CA ALA A 209 -3.59 17.86 -0.95
C ALA A 209 -4.16 16.91 0.12
N LEU A 210 -5.46 16.99 0.40
CA LEU A 210 -6.16 16.13 1.37
C LEU A 210 -5.99 14.65 1.05
N SER A 211 -6.07 14.25 -0.22
CA SER A 211 -5.85 12.85 -0.59
C SER A 211 -4.41 12.36 -0.30
N VAL A 212 -3.40 13.23 -0.45
CA VAL A 212 -2.01 12.90 -0.11
C VAL A 212 -1.87 12.75 1.40
N VAL A 213 -2.49 13.65 2.19
CA VAL A 213 -2.56 13.53 3.66
C VAL A 213 -3.22 12.21 4.07
N VAL A 214 -4.37 11.86 3.50
CA VAL A 214 -5.06 10.58 3.76
C VAL A 214 -4.16 9.38 3.46
N ILE A 215 -3.47 9.37 2.31
CA ILE A 215 -2.52 8.29 1.95
C ILE A 215 -1.38 8.20 2.98
N VAL A 216 -0.81 9.32 3.42
CA VAL A 216 0.25 9.34 4.44
C VAL A 216 -0.27 8.85 5.79
N THR A 217 -1.43 9.32 6.24
CA THR A 217 -2.06 8.90 7.51
C THR A 217 -2.39 7.41 7.50
N VAL A 218 -2.98 6.88 6.42
CA VAL A 218 -3.24 5.43 6.28
C VAL A 218 -1.93 4.64 6.37
N ASN A 219 -0.89 5.02 5.62
CA ASN A 219 0.40 4.33 5.67
C ASN A 219 1.09 4.41 7.05
N LEU A 220 0.92 5.51 7.78
CA LEU A 220 1.43 5.64 9.15
C LEU A 220 0.67 4.73 10.12
N THR A 221 -0.67 4.74 10.10
CA THR A 221 -1.52 3.86 10.91
C THR A 221 -1.22 2.39 10.63
N VAL A 222 -1.04 2.01 9.36
CA VAL A 222 -0.68 0.65 8.97
C VAL A 222 0.69 0.24 9.53
N LYS A 223 1.71 1.12 9.52
CA LYS A 223 3.01 0.87 10.15
C LYS A 223 2.89 0.62 11.65
N LEU A 224 2.13 1.46 12.37
CA LEU A 224 1.91 1.33 13.81
C LEU A 224 1.19 0.02 14.16
N LEU A 225 0.14 -0.33 13.41
CA LEU A 225 -0.61 -1.57 13.62
C LEU A 225 0.21 -2.82 13.28
N ILE A 226 1.03 -2.81 12.22
CA ILE A 226 1.93 -3.94 11.91
C ILE A 226 2.97 -4.13 13.02
N GLN A 227 3.56 -3.05 13.55
CA GLN A 227 4.48 -3.13 14.69
C GLN A 227 3.80 -3.69 15.94
N TRP A 228 2.56 -3.27 16.23
CA TRP A 228 1.78 -3.78 17.36
C TRP A 228 1.42 -5.26 17.19
N LEU A 229 0.88 -5.65 16.03
CA LEU A 229 0.56 -7.05 15.71
C LEU A 229 1.79 -7.96 15.74
N SER A 230 2.95 -7.48 15.30
CA SER A 230 4.18 -8.29 15.32
C SER A 230 4.67 -8.61 16.73
N ARG A 231 4.39 -7.75 17.73
CA ARG A 231 4.68 -8.06 19.15
C ARG A 231 3.82 -9.21 19.68
N LEU A 232 2.65 -9.48 19.06
CA LEU A 232 1.75 -10.57 19.45
C LEU A 232 2.15 -11.94 18.85
N GLU A 233 2.99 -11.98 17.81
CA GLU A 233 3.45 -13.23 17.17
C GLU A 233 4.49 -14.01 18.01
N LYS A 234 5.06 -13.39 19.06
CA LYS A 234 5.96 -14.03 20.04
C LYS A 234 7.08 -14.87 19.40
N HIS A 235 7.89 -14.24 18.54
CA HIS A 235 9.05 -14.90 17.93
C HIS A 235 10.12 -15.27 18.98
N HIS A 236 10.78 -16.43 18.81
CA HIS A 236 11.86 -16.88 19.69
C HIS A 236 13.17 -16.12 19.53
N THR A 237 13.39 -15.46 18.39
CA THR A 237 14.62 -14.70 18.14
C THR A 237 14.35 -13.31 17.57
N ARG A 238 15.16 -12.33 17.98
CA ARG A 238 15.05 -10.92 17.56
C ARG A 238 15.37 -10.76 16.08
N SER A 239 16.30 -11.53 15.55
CA SER A 239 16.64 -11.58 14.12
C SER A 239 15.45 -12.01 13.26
N LYS A 240 14.72 -13.06 13.67
CA LYS A 240 13.51 -13.52 12.96
C LYS A 240 12.36 -12.51 13.05
N GLU A 241 12.20 -11.83 14.19
CA GLU A 241 11.24 -10.74 14.40
C GLU A 241 11.55 -9.54 13.51
N THR A 242 12.78 -9.03 13.51
CA THR A 242 13.16 -7.91 12.64
C THR A 242 12.95 -8.26 11.17
N ARG A 243 13.30 -9.49 10.74
CA ARG A 243 13.07 -9.95 9.37
C ARG A 243 11.59 -10.06 9.02
N SER A 244 10.73 -10.55 9.91
CA SER A 244 9.28 -10.66 9.65
C SER A 244 8.62 -9.27 9.59
N ILE A 245 9.02 -8.34 10.46
CA ILE A 245 8.58 -6.94 10.44
C ILE A 245 8.99 -6.26 9.14
N THR A 246 10.28 -6.31 8.77
CA THR A 246 10.77 -5.65 7.56
C THR A 246 10.10 -6.22 6.30
N TRP A 247 9.93 -7.54 6.21
CA TRP A 247 9.22 -8.16 5.09
C TRP A 247 7.75 -7.73 5.03
N ALA A 248 7.02 -7.76 6.15
CA ALA A 248 5.63 -7.33 6.20
C ALA A 248 5.45 -5.84 5.83
N LEU A 249 6.34 -4.97 6.31
CA LEU A 249 6.35 -3.54 5.97
C LEU A 249 6.67 -3.30 4.50
N PHE A 250 7.65 -4.03 3.93
CA PHE A 250 7.98 -3.95 2.51
C PHE A 250 6.80 -4.40 1.64
N THR A 251 6.27 -5.61 1.86
CA THR A 251 5.11 -6.13 1.11
C THR A 251 3.91 -5.20 1.18
N THR A 252 3.61 -4.66 2.37
CA THR A 252 2.48 -3.74 2.55
C THR A 252 2.69 -2.41 1.81
N GLN A 253 3.90 -1.85 1.84
CA GLN A 253 4.20 -0.60 1.11
C GLN A 253 4.15 -0.80 -0.41
N VAL A 254 4.70 -1.92 -0.91
CA VAL A 254 4.64 -2.26 -2.35
C VAL A 254 3.18 -2.42 -2.80
N LEU A 255 2.35 -3.17 -2.06
CA LEU A 255 0.94 -3.36 -2.40
C LEU A 255 0.14 -2.05 -2.31
N ASN A 256 0.21 -1.33 -1.18
CA ASN A 256 -0.57 -0.10 -0.98
C ASN A 256 -0.15 1.07 -1.88
N PHE A 257 1.10 1.11 -2.34
CA PHE A 257 1.57 2.20 -3.20
C PHE A 257 1.52 1.80 -4.68
N ALA A 258 2.25 0.76 -5.09
CA ALA A 258 2.38 0.41 -6.49
C ALA A 258 1.05 -0.10 -7.07
N VAL A 259 0.35 -1.01 -6.39
CA VAL A 259 -0.91 -1.55 -6.90
C VAL A 259 -2.01 -0.49 -6.88
N SER A 260 -2.13 0.32 -5.82
CA SER A 260 -3.14 1.39 -5.79
C SER A 260 -2.91 2.47 -6.84
N ILE A 261 -1.66 2.85 -7.13
CA ILE A 261 -1.35 3.80 -8.22
C ILE A 261 -1.65 3.18 -9.58
N VAL A 262 -1.28 1.91 -9.80
CA VAL A 262 -1.61 1.21 -11.04
C VAL A 262 -3.13 1.10 -11.21
N VAL A 263 -3.90 0.69 -10.20
CA VAL A 263 -5.37 0.57 -10.29
C VAL A 263 -6.04 1.93 -10.46
N ALA A 264 -5.59 2.97 -9.76
CA ALA A 264 -6.15 4.33 -9.90
C ALA A 264 -5.95 4.92 -11.30
N ASN A 265 -4.82 4.60 -11.95
CA ASN A 265 -4.48 5.06 -13.30
C ASN A 265 -4.84 4.07 -14.42
N ALA A 266 -5.11 2.80 -14.09
CA ALA A 266 -5.66 1.79 -15.00
C ALA A 266 -7.16 2.02 -15.27
N TYR A 267 -7.49 3.27 -15.58
CA TYR A 267 -8.70 3.61 -16.30
C TYR A 267 -8.61 2.99 -17.70
N LEU A 268 -9.18 1.80 -17.85
CA LEU A 268 -9.36 1.14 -19.14
C LEU A 268 -10.42 1.91 -19.95
N PRO A 269 -10.06 2.73 -20.97
CA PRO A 269 -11.04 3.50 -21.73
C PRO A 269 -12.05 2.58 -22.44
N ARG A 270 -11.65 1.35 -22.76
CA ARG A 270 -12.49 0.32 -23.40
C ARG A 270 -13.70 -0.12 -22.58
N ALA A 271 -13.73 0.11 -21.26
CA ALA A 271 -14.89 -0.22 -20.44
C ALA A 271 -16.05 0.78 -20.62
N GLN A 272 -15.76 2.05 -20.91
CA GLN A 272 -16.80 3.09 -21.04
C GLN A 272 -17.59 2.97 -22.34
N VAL A 273 -16.95 2.54 -23.43
CA VAL A 273 -17.56 2.38 -24.76
C VAL A 273 -18.77 1.41 -24.72
N ARG A 274 -18.70 0.33 -23.92
CA ARG A 274 -19.82 -0.62 -23.79
C ARG A 274 -20.99 -0.12 -22.92
N CYS A 275 -20.78 0.86 -22.05
CA CYS A 275 -21.87 1.44 -21.25
C CYS A 275 -22.59 2.57 -22.00
N LEU A 276 -21.88 3.34 -22.83
CA LEU A 276 -22.48 4.44 -23.62
C LEU A 276 -23.34 3.94 -24.79
N GLY A 277 -23.03 2.77 -25.35
CA GLY A 277 -23.79 2.18 -26.47
C GLY A 277 -25.22 1.71 -26.13
N GLN A 278 -25.62 1.70 -24.86
CA GLN A 278 -26.91 1.12 -24.42
C GLN A 278 -27.67 1.99 -23.41
N ALA A 279 -27.48 3.32 -23.47
CA ALA A 279 -28.07 4.30 -22.55
C ALA A 279 -28.93 5.37 -23.25
N ARG A 280 -29.58 5.06 -24.39
CA ARG A 280 -30.43 6.03 -25.11
C ARG A 280 -31.85 6.20 -24.54
N HIS A 281 -32.28 5.30 -23.65
CA HIS A 281 -33.53 5.45 -22.89
C HIS A 281 -33.34 4.94 -21.44
N ILE A 282 -34.10 5.54 -20.52
CA ILE A 282 -34.24 5.23 -19.09
C ILE A 282 -33.20 5.89 -18.16
N LEU A 283 -33.65 6.99 -17.56
CA LEU A 283 -33.44 7.49 -16.18
C LEU A 283 -32.11 7.16 -15.46
N VAL A 284 -31.36 8.25 -15.23
CA VAL A 284 -30.21 8.40 -14.32
C VAL A 284 -30.40 7.67 -12.98
N SER A 285 -29.58 6.63 -12.73
CA SER A 285 -29.46 5.96 -11.43
C SER A 285 -28.07 5.28 -11.30
N PRO A 286 -27.51 5.05 -10.09
CA PRO A 286 -26.05 4.98 -9.89
C PRO A 286 -25.45 3.58 -10.13
N CYS A 287 -25.44 3.12 -11.38
CA CYS A 287 -24.82 1.84 -11.76
C CYS A 287 -23.27 1.78 -11.54
N ARG A 288 -22.64 2.93 -11.26
CA ARG A 288 -21.17 3.08 -11.26
C ARG A 288 -20.44 2.56 -10.02
N GLN A 289 -21.12 2.33 -8.89
CA GLN A 289 -20.50 1.81 -7.67
C GLN A 289 -20.58 0.27 -7.54
N ALA A 290 -21.62 -0.37 -8.10
CA ALA A 290 -21.79 -1.81 -8.03
C ALA A 290 -20.69 -2.61 -8.77
N CYS A 291 -20.26 -2.14 -9.96
CA CYS A 291 -19.25 -2.84 -10.76
C CYS A 291 -17.87 -2.96 -10.08
N PHE A 292 -17.53 -2.07 -9.14
CA PHE A 292 -16.20 -2.09 -8.50
C PHE A 292 -16.07 -3.18 -7.43
N VAL A 293 -17.19 -3.58 -6.80
CA VAL A 293 -17.20 -4.66 -5.79
C VAL A 293 -17.21 -6.04 -6.47
N GLN A 294 -17.94 -6.18 -7.58
CA GLN A 294 -18.08 -7.47 -8.28
C GLN A 294 -16.76 -8.00 -8.85
N ALA A 295 -15.86 -7.10 -9.31
CA ALA A 295 -14.58 -7.48 -9.92
C ALA A 295 -13.58 -8.11 -8.92
N TYR A 296 -13.67 -7.76 -7.63
CA TYR A 296 -12.76 -8.29 -6.61
C TYR A 296 -13.08 -9.73 -6.17
N ILE A 297 -14.32 -10.18 -6.37
CA ILE A 297 -14.76 -11.55 -6.00
C ILE A 297 -14.25 -12.60 -7.00
N TRP A 298 -13.97 -12.21 -8.25
CA TRP A 298 -13.53 -13.12 -9.32
C TRP A 298 -12.00 -13.24 -9.49
N ALA A 299 -11.20 -12.51 -8.68
CA ALA A 299 -9.74 -12.49 -8.79
C ALA A 299 -9.01 -13.43 -7.80
N SER A 300 -9.75 -14.21 -7.00
CA SER A 300 -9.17 -15.25 -6.13
C SER A 300 -9.04 -16.57 -6.90
N PRO A 301 -7.81 -17.08 -7.17
CA PRO A 301 -7.65 -18.48 -7.54
C PRO A 301 -8.06 -19.37 -6.34
N PRO A 302 -8.60 -20.57 -6.58
CA PRO A 302 -8.81 -21.54 -5.51
C PRO A 302 -7.45 -21.99 -4.94
N VAL A 303 -7.41 -22.16 -3.61
CA VAL A 303 -6.34 -22.82 -2.85
C VAL A 303 -6.90 -24.12 -2.31
#